data_AF-A0A1R4EG36-F1
#
_entry.id   AF-A0A1R4EG36-F1
#
_cell.length_a   1.000
_cell.length_b   1.000
_cell.length_c   1.000
_cell.angle_alpha   90.00
_cell.angle_beta   90.00
_cell.angle_gamma   90.00
#
_symmetry.space_group_name_H-M   'P 1'
#
loop_
_entity.id
_entity.type
_entity.pdbx_description
1 polymer ?
#
loop_
_entity_poly.entity_id
_entity_poly.type
_entity_poly.pdbx_seq_one_letter_code
_entity_poly.pdbx_strand_id
1 'polypeptide(L)'
;MDTLALVCVVIGFIILLFYGIQLIIIAFRESTAWGLMYLFVPLANLYYVITRWEKCKSPFLKSLLALPFIFLGFYLITTSIAGPGYEMIETLP
;
A
#
# COMPACT_ATOMS: atom_id res chain seq x y z
N MET A 1 -2.04 22.02 -0.39
CA MET A 1 -2.61 20.71 -0.79
C MET A 1 -1.54 19.61 -0.71
N ASP A 2 -0.31 19.93 -1.08
CA ASP A 2 0.81 18.96 -1.10
C ASP A 2 1.16 18.38 0.27
N THR A 3 1.14 19.19 1.33
CA THR A 3 1.40 18.70 2.71
C THR A 3 0.34 17.69 3.17
N LEU A 4 -0.94 17.93 2.86
CA LEU A 4 -2.02 17.01 3.21
C LEU A 4 -1.88 15.69 2.45
N ALA A 5 -1.58 15.77 1.15
CA ALA A 5 -1.34 14.59 0.33
C ALA A 5 -0.18 13.74 0.86
N LEU A 6 0.93 14.39 1.23
CA LEU A 6 2.09 13.72 1.82
C LEU A 6 1.74 13.03 3.14
N VAL A 7 0.99 13.70 4.03
CA VAL A 7 0.52 13.11 5.29
C VAL A 7 -0.34 11.87 5.03
N CYS A 8 -1.28 11.93 4.09
CA CYS A 8 -2.09 10.77 3.71
C CYS A 8 -1.25 9.60 3.21
N VAL A 9 -0.31 9.85 2.28
CA VAL A 9 0.57 8.79 1.76
C VAL A 9 1.42 8.19 2.86
N VAL A 10 2.00 9.00 3.75
CA VAL A 10 2.84 8.53 4.86
C VAL A 10 2.04 7.65 5.83
N ILE A 11 0.82 8.05 6.20
CA ILE A 11 -0.05 7.25 7.07
C ILE A 11 -0.39 5.92 6.40
N GLY A 12 -0.79 5.93 5.12
CA GLY A 12 -1.07 4.71 4.36
C GLY A 12 0.14 3.78 4.31
N PHE A 13 1.34 4.33 4.10
CA PHE A 13 2.57 3.56 4.06
C PHE A 13 2.94 2.95 5.40
N ILE A 14 2.77 3.68 6.51
CA ILE A 14 2.99 3.17 7.87
C ILE A 14 2.05 1.99 8.16
N ILE A 15 0.77 2.10 7.80
CA ILE A 15 -0.22 1.02 7.97
C ILE A 15 0.21 -0.22 7.17
N LEU A 16 0.59 -0.04 5.89
CA LEU A 16 1.05 -1.15 5.04
C LEU A 16 2.30 -1.82 5.60
N LEU A 17 3.30 -1.05 6.04
CA LEU A 17 4.51 -1.61 6.62
C LEU A 17 4.22 -2.38 7.90
N PHE A 18 3.43 -1.80 8.81
CA PHE A 18 3.15 -2.41 10.09
C PHE A 18 2.45 -3.76 9.94
N TYR A 19 1.38 -3.82 9.14
CA TYR A 19 0.65 -5.08 8.92
C TYR A 19 1.35 -6.02 7.93
N GLY A 20 2.09 -5.48 6.96
CA GLY A 20 2.91 -6.27 6.03
C GLY A 20 4.03 -7.01 6.76
N ILE A 21 4.73 -6.35 7.69
CA ILE A 21 5.74 -6.99 8.53
C ILE A 21 5.11 -8.10 9.38
N GLN A 22 3.91 -7.90 9.95
CA GLN A 22 3.22 -8.97 10.68
C GLN A 22 2.95 -10.21 9.80
N LEU A 23 2.50 -10.02 8.55
CA LEU A 23 2.27 -11.12 7.61
C LEU A 23 3.58 -11.83 7.25
N ILE A 24 4.65 -11.08 7.01
CA ILE A 24 6.00 -11.62 6.77
C ILE A 24 6.46 -12.44 7.98
N ILE A 25 6.31 -11.94 9.20
CA ILE A 25 6.64 -12.68 10.43
C ILE A 25 5.84 -13.98 10.52
N ILE A 26 4.54 -13.96 10.24
CA ILE A 26 3.71 -15.18 10.23
C ILE A 26 4.27 -16.20 9.24
N ALA A 27 4.67 -15.78 8.05
CA ALA A 27 5.27 -16.66 7.03
C ALA A 27 6.64 -17.23 7.47
N PHE A 28 7.53 -16.40 8.02
CA PHE A 28 8.82 -16.85 8.55
C PHE A 28 8.70 -17.78 9.75
N ARG A 29 7.65 -17.62 10.57
CA ARG A 29 7.35 -18.54 11.68
C ARG A 29 6.90 -19.92 11.22
N GLU A 30 6.39 -20.05 9.99
CA GLU A 30 6.07 -21.35 9.39
C GLU A 30 7.32 -22.01 8.80
N SER A 31 8.10 -21.27 7.99
CA SER A 31 9.44 -21.69 7.56
C SER A 31 10.17 -20.53 6.88
N THR A 32 11.50 -20.59 6.84
CA THR A 32 12.32 -19.63 6.08
C THR A 32 11.96 -19.60 4.60
N ALA A 33 11.65 -20.75 4.00
CA ALA A 33 11.26 -20.84 2.60
C ALA A 33 9.95 -20.09 2.32
N TRP A 34 8.92 -20.27 3.17
CA TRP A 34 7.66 -19.51 3.06
C TRP A 34 7.85 -18.01 3.28
N GLY A 35 8.67 -17.61 4.25
CA GLY A 35 9.01 -16.19 4.46
C GLY A 35 9.65 -15.54 3.23
N LEU A 36 10.61 -16.23 2.60
CA LEU A 36 11.27 -15.74 1.38
C LEU A 36 10.31 -15.72 0.18
N MET A 37 9.52 -16.77 -0.02
CA MET A 37 8.49 -16.79 -1.06
C MET A 37 7.48 -15.66 -0.88
N TYR A 38 7.04 -15.40 0.34
CA TYR A 38 6.11 -14.31 0.65
C TYR A 38 6.68 -12.93 0.28
N LEU A 39 7.99 -12.72 0.45
CA LEU A 39 8.64 -11.43 0.23
C LEU A 39 9.01 -11.17 -1.23
N PHE A 40 9.51 -12.20 -1.94
CA PHE A 40 10.06 -12.03 -3.29
C PHE A 40 9.14 -12.53 -4.41
N VAL A 41 8.12 -13.34 -4.12
CA VAL A 41 7.22 -13.91 -5.14
C VAL A 41 5.82 -13.31 -4.97
N PRO A 42 5.40 -12.37 -5.85
CA PRO A 42 4.17 -11.60 -5.67
C PRO A 42 2.90 -12.46 -5.53
N LEU A 43 2.79 -13.53 -6.32
CA LEU A 43 1.65 -14.43 -6.27
C LEU A 43 1.68 -15.37 -5.05
N ALA A 44 2.87 -15.67 -4.52
CA ALA A 44 3.01 -16.52 -3.34
C ALA A 44 2.52 -15.83 -2.07
N ASN A 45 2.68 -14.50 -1.96
CA ASN A 45 2.06 -13.69 -0.90
C ASN A 45 0.54 -13.95 -0.84
N LEU A 46 -0.15 -13.75 -1.97
CA LEU A 46 -1.60 -13.82 -1.98
C LEU A 46 -2.09 -15.26 -1.76
N TYR A 47 -1.41 -16.23 -2.38
CA TYR A 47 -1.63 -17.65 -2.13
C TYR A 47 -1.48 -17.99 -0.65
N TYR A 48 -0.43 -17.50 0.01
CA TYR A 48 -0.17 -17.74 1.43
C TYR A 48 -1.28 -17.17 2.31
N VAL A 49 -1.72 -15.93 2.05
CA VAL A 49 -2.83 -15.31 2.80
C VAL A 49 -4.13 -16.09 2.64
N ILE A 50 -4.48 -16.50 1.42
CA ILE A 50 -5.72 -17.24 1.14
C ILE A 50 -5.69 -18.62 1.81
N THR A 51 -4.58 -19.35 1.70
CA THR A 51 -4.46 -20.71 2.24
C THR A 51 -4.28 -20.75 3.76
N ARG A 52 -3.71 -19.70 4.38
CA ARG A 52 -3.54 -19.56 5.84
C ARG A 52 -4.44 -18.46 6.41
N TRP A 53 -5.66 -18.36 5.88
CA TRP A 53 -6.59 -17.27 6.20
C TRP A 53 -6.81 -17.09 7.70
N GLU A 54 -6.99 -18.17 8.46
CA GLU A 54 -7.22 -18.07 9.91
C GLU A 54 -6.11 -17.34 10.68
N LYS A 55 -4.86 -17.46 10.22
CA LYS A 55 -3.70 -16.75 10.81
C LYS A 55 -3.53 -15.34 10.23
N CYS A 56 -3.85 -15.17 8.95
CA CYS A 56 -3.53 -13.94 8.20
C CYS A 56 -4.67 -12.90 8.17
N LYS A 57 -5.93 -13.30 8.41
CA LYS A 57 -7.11 -12.44 8.20
C LYS A 57 -7.06 -11.12 8.96
N SER A 58 -6.62 -11.15 10.22
CA SER A 58 -6.57 -9.95 11.06
C SER A 58 -5.57 -8.91 10.54
N PRO A 59 -4.26 -9.23 10.37
CA PRO A 59 -3.32 -8.27 9.81
C PRO A 59 -3.63 -7.91 8.35
N PHE A 60 -4.09 -8.85 7.52
CA PHE A 60 -4.44 -8.57 6.13
C PHE A 60 -5.62 -7.60 6.01
N LEU A 61 -6.73 -7.83 6.72
CA LEU A 61 -7.88 -6.92 6.64
C LEU A 61 -7.55 -5.52 7.20
N LYS A 62 -6.68 -5.44 8.20
CA LYS A 62 -6.24 -4.15 8.75
C LYS A 62 -5.28 -3.42 7.82
N SER A 63 -4.50 -4.12 6.99
CA SER A 63 -3.66 -3.47 5.98
C SER A 63 -4.49 -2.78 4.90
N LEU A 64 -5.71 -3.28 4.62
CA LEU A 64 -6.66 -2.62 3.70
C LEU A 64 -7.11 -1.24 4.17
N LEU A 65 -6.95 -0.92 5.46
CA LEU A 65 -7.21 0.42 5.97
C LEU A 65 -6.26 1.47 5.36
N ALA A 66 -5.12 1.05 4.79
CA ALA A 66 -4.23 1.95 4.06
C ALA A 66 -4.81 2.43 2.71
N LEU A 67 -5.71 1.65 2.09
CA LEU A 67 -6.28 1.95 0.78
C LEU A 67 -6.92 3.35 0.70
N PRO A 68 -7.84 3.76 1.60
CA PRO A 68 -8.42 5.10 1.54
C PRO A 68 -7.37 6.21 1.63
N PHE A 69 -6.31 6.03 2.45
CA PHE A 69 -5.24 7.03 2.56
C PHE A 69 -4.38 7.12 1.30
N ILE A 70 -4.09 5.98 0.67
CA ILE A 70 -3.31 5.93 -0.57
C ILE A 70 -4.10 6.53 -1.73
N PHE A 71 -5.38 6.13 -1.90
CA PHE A 71 -6.23 6.67 -2.95
C PHE A 71 -6.47 8.17 -2.79
N LEU A 72 -6.74 8.63 -1.56
CA LEU A 72 -6.90 10.04 -1.28
C LEU A 72 -5.60 10.82 -1.52
N GLY A 73 -4.47 10.32 -1.03
CA GLY A 73 -3.16 10.93 -1.25
C GLY A 73 -2.83 11.06 -2.74
N PHE A 74 -3.05 10.00 -3.52
CA PHE A 74 -2.82 10.00 -4.96
C PHE A 74 -3.76 10.98 -5.69
N TYR A 75 -5.04 10.99 -5.36
CA TYR A 75 -6.01 11.94 -5.90
C TYR A 75 -5.59 13.40 -5.63
N LEU A 76 -5.18 13.71 -4.40
CA LEU A 76 -4.71 15.04 -4.02
C LEU A 76 -3.42 15.45 -4.75
N ILE A 77 -2.51 14.51 -5.01
CA ILE A 77 -1.29 14.77 -5.82
C ILE A 77 -1.66 15.07 -7.27
N THR A 78 -2.51 14.26 -7.90
CA THR A 78 -2.87 14.47 -9.31
C THR A 78 -3.58 15.80 -9.54
N THR A 79 -4.43 16.21 -8.60
CA THR A 79 -5.14 17.50 -8.66
C THR A 79 -4.24 18.70 -8.31
N SER A 80 -3.17 18.52 -7.54
CA SER A 80 -2.19 19.59 -7.31
C SER A 80 -1.21 19.76 -8.47
N ILE A 81 -0.83 18.67 -9.16
CA ILE A 81 0.01 18.72 -10.37
C ILE A 81 -0.77 19.31 -11.56
N ALA A 82 -2.08 19.04 -11.66
CA ALA A 82 -2.99 19.64 -12.63
C ALA A 82 -3.37 21.11 -12.31
N GLY A 83 -2.55 21.82 -11.51
CA GLY A 83 -2.65 23.26 -11.34
C GLY A 83 -2.48 24.02 -12.67
N PRO A 84 -2.66 25.36 -12.69
CA PRO A 84 -2.85 26.18 -13.90
C PRO A 84 -1.72 26.11 -14.96
N GLY A 85 -0.60 25.44 -14.67
CA GLY A 85 0.46 25.16 -15.65
C GLY A 85 0.04 24.24 -16.79
N TYR A 86 -0.91 23.32 -16.62
CA TYR A 86 -1.45 22.50 -17.72
C TYR A 86 -2.36 23.33 -18.65
N GLU A 87 -3.18 24.22 -18.08
CA GLU A 87 -4.04 25.14 -18.84
C GLU A 87 -3.21 26.13 -19.69
N MET A 88 -1.98 26.45 -19.26
CA MET A 88 -1.03 27.30 -20.01
C MET A 88 -0.40 26.58 -21.20
N ILE A 89 -0.40 25.24 -21.24
CA ILE A 89 0.13 24.45 -22.37
C ILE A 89 -0.93 24.31 -23.47
N GLU A 90 -2.22 24.24 -23.12
CA GLU A 90 -3.33 24.25 -24.09
C GLU A 90 -3.57 25.62 -24.76
N THR A 91 -3.02 26.69 -24.19
CA THR A 91 -3.17 28.07 -24.70
C THR A 91 -1.97 28.56 -25.51
N LEU A 92 -0.95 27.72 -25.71
CA LEU A 92 0.16 28.01 -26.63
C LEU A 92 -0.29 27.73 -28.08
N PRO A 93 -0.10 28.70 -29.00
CA PRO A 93 -0.52 28.58 -30.40
C PRO A 93 0.27 27.53 -31.20
#